data_AF-A0AA92TNA6-F1
#
_entry.id   AF-A0AA92TNA6-F1
#
_cell.length_a   1.000
_cell.length_b   1.000
_cell.length_c   1.000
_cell.angle_alpha   90.00
_cell.angle_beta   90.00
_cell.angle_gamma   90.00
#
_symmetry.space_group_name_H-M   'P 1'
#
loop_
_entity.id
_entity.type
_entity.pdbx_description
1 polymer ?
#
loop_
_entity_poly.entity_id
_entity_poly.type
_entity_poly.pdbx_seq_one_letter_code
_entity_poly.pdbx_strand_id
1 'polypeptide(L)'
;MNIIKKLTYILALAAVLFTAAGCSDPDDELTSVEYDRLFKPTAVEAKVQNKTNVQLTWECLSKADSYTIQLFAEDADMKFEGTPTYEYTDVTTVPYLITGLSGETTYSIRIKAIGSSKESHWAEASVTTDAEQIFETVTDDDITAKSVTLKWTPGSEVTTIAITGGKEETYTLSDEEKQNGTATITGLNYETKYTFTILNGTKARGKVSVTTMPNYTPAYPGADLQALIDATEEGGTVMLLPAKDGSTNELSTQEPMVLKQPRS
;
A
#
# COMPACT_ATOMS: atom_id res chain seq x y z
N MET A 1 -12.60 37.96 -6.28
CA MET A 1 -12.86 38.69 -5.02
C MET A 1 -14.35 38.64 -4.73
N ASN A 2 -14.70 38.00 -3.62
CA ASN A 2 -15.97 38.08 -2.89
C ASN A 2 -17.19 37.35 -3.47
N ILE A 3 -18.01 36.64 -2.70
CA ILE A 3 -17.93 35.88 -1.44
C ILE A 3 -19.38 35.37 -1.26
N ILE A 4 -19.52 34.06 -1.12
CA ILE A 4 -20.39 33.34 -0.17
C ILE A 4 -21.74 33.99 0.21
N LYS A 5 -22.85 33.26 0.02
CA LYS A 5 -23.71 32.69 1.10
C LYS A 5 -25.15 32.48 0.62
N LYS A 6 -25.56 31.21 0.57
CA LYS A 6 -26.72 30.61 1.28
C LYS A 6 -27.29 29.46 0.45
N LEU A 7 -26.90 28.24 0.80
CA LEU A 7 -27.79 27.08 0.63
C LEU A 7 -27.58 26.12 1.80
N THR A 8 -28.45 26.33 2.78
CA THR A 8 -29.18 25.34 3.58
C THR A 8 -28.45 24.05 4.00
N TYR A 9 -28.17 24.00 5.29
CA TYR A 9 -28.01 22.83 6.15
C TYR A 9 -28.91 21.64 5.72
N ILE A 10 -28.29 20.49 5.42
CA ILE A 10 -28.89 19.18 5.70
C ILE A 10 -27.84 18.40 6.50
N LEU A 11 -28.10 18.38 7.81
CA LEU A 11 -27.48 17.52 8.79
C LEU A 11 -27.97 16.09 8.52
N ALA A 12 -27.17 15.28 7.83
CA ALA A 12 -27.35 13.83 7.82
C ALA A 12 -26.16 13.21 8.54
N LEU A 13 -26.24 13.22 9.86
CA LEU A 13 -25.43 12.40 10.75
C LEU A 13 -25.84 10.94 10.50
N ALA A 14 -25.25 10.31 9.49
CA ALA A 14 -25.28 8.85 9.38
C ALA A 14 -24.32 8.32 10.45
N ALA A 15 -24.80 8.29 11.69
CA ALA A 15 -24.25 7.44 12.72
C ALA A 15 -24.42 6.00 12.23
N VAL A 16 -23.39 5.48 11.57
CA VAL A 16 -23.21 4.04 11.44
C VAL A 16 -22.99 3.56 12.86
N LEU A 17 -24.08 3.17 13.51
CA LEU A 17 -24.06 2.34 14.69
C LEU A 17 -23.37 1.05 14.28
N PHE A 18 -22.06 0.98 14.47
CA PHE A 18 -21.38 -0.28 14.72
C PHE A 18 -21.99 -0.82 16.00
N THR A 19 -23.06 -1.61 15.87
CA THR A 19 -23.49 -2.47 16.95
C THR A 19 -22.39 -3.50 17.12
N ALA A 20 -21.44 -3.20 18.02
CA ALA A 20 -20.70 -4.26 18.67
C ALA A 20 -21.76 -5.09 19.40
N ALA A 21 -22.21 -6.18 18.78
CA ALA A 21 -22.86 -7.24 19.51
C ALA A 21 -21.75 -7.84 20.38
N GLY A 22 -21.61 -7.31 21.60
CA GLY A 22 -21.01 -8.11 22.66
C GLY A 22 -21.88 -9.36 22.76
N CYS A 23 -21.28 -10.56 22.71
CA CYS A 23 -22.04 -11.78 22.92
C CYS A 23 -22.61 -11.69 24.35
N SER A 24 -23.86 -11.25 24.48
CA SER A 24 -24.63 -11.26 25.73
C SER A 24 -25.91 -12.03 25.46
N ASP A 25 -26.13 -13.06 26.26
CA ASP A 25 -27.20 -14.05 26.06
C ASP A 25 -28.61 -13.48 26.24
N PRO A 26 -29.57 -13.90 25.39
CA PRO A 26 -30.96 -14.02 25.79
C PRO A 26 -31.20 -15.36 26.52
N ASP A 27 -31.86 -15.28 27.68
CA ASP A 27 -32.14 -16.40 28.59
C ASP A 27 -32.99 -17.56 28.01
N ASP A 28 -32.58 -18.77 28.41
CA ASP A 28 -33.29 -20.06 28.59
C ASP A 28 -34.22 -20.68 27.51
N GLU A 29 -33.81 -21.87 27.03
CA GLU A 29 -34.60 -23.11 27.24
C GLU A 29 -33.74 -24.38 27.07
N LEU A 30 -33.87 -25.33 28.01
CA LEU A 30 -33.09 -26.57 28.12
C LEU A 30 -33.83 -27.78 27.51
N THR A 31 -33.24 -28.38 26.49
CA THR A 31 -33.28 -29.85 26.30
C THR A 31 -31.83 -30.35 26.34
N SER A 32 -31.32 -30.57 27.56
CA SER A 32 -29.91 -30.86 27.79
C SER A 32 -29.54 -32.29 27.39
N VAL A 33 -28.87 -32.44 26.26
CA VAL A 33 -27.82 -33.45 26.12
C VAL A 33 -26.57 -32.83 26.74
N GLU A 34 -26.14 -33.33 27.89
CA GLU A 34 -24.86 -32.95 28.51
C GLU A 34 -23.73 -33.43 27.59
N TYR A 35 -23.30 -32.56 26.68
CA TYR A 35 -22.10 -32.81 25.89
C TYR A 35 -20.86 -32.47 26.74
N ASP A 36 -19.84 -33.33 26.66
CA ASP A 36 -18.54 -33.14 27.34
C ASP A 36 -17.73 -31.94 26.81
N ARG A 37 -18.23 -31.23 25.79
CA ARG A 37 -17.59 -30.09 25.12
C ARG A 37 -18.58 -29.06 24.62
N LEU A 38 -18.09 -27.86 24.34
CA LEU A 38 -18.86 -26.84 23.61
C LEU A 38 -19.00 -27.21 22.13
N PHE A 39 -20.04 -26.71 21.48
CA PHE A 39 -20.14 -26.73 20.02
C PHE A 39 -19.02 -25.88 19.43
N LYS A 40 -18.48 -26.28 18.27
CA LYS A 40 -17.52 -25.46 17.55
C LYS A 40 -18.22 -24.24 16.95
N PRO A 41 -17.53 -23.10 16.78
CA PRO A 41 -18.08 -21.97 16.03
C PRO A 41 -18.54 -22.40 14.63
N THR A 42 -19.65 -21.85 14.18
CA THR A 42 -20.23 -22.09 12.85
C THR A 42 -20.21 -20.81 12.01
N ALA A 43 -20.38 -20.97 10.70
CA ALA A 43 -20.33 -19.86 9.73
C ALA A 43 -19.07 -18.99 9.88
N VAL A 44 -17.91 -19.62 10.10
CA VAL A 44 -16.63 -18.90 10.16
C VAL A 44 -16.30 -18.39 8.76
N GLU A 45 -16.28 -17.08 8.60
CA GLU A 45 -15.85 -16.41 7.38
C GLU A 45 -14.65 -15.52 7.66
N ALA A 46 -13.71 -15.52 6.72
CA ALA A 46 -12.55 -14.64 6.73
C ALA A 46 -12.57 -13.78 5.46
N LYS A 47 -12.61 -12.46 5.63
CA LYS A 47 -12.66 -11.51 4.51
C LYS A 47 -11.52 -10.52 4.61
N VAL A 48 -10.77 -10.38 3.51
CA VAL A 48 -9.74 -9.35 3.41
C VAL A 48 -10.36 -7.96 3.45
N GLN A 49 -9.80 -7.10 4.28
CA GLN A 49 -10.08 -5.67 4.39
C GLN A 49 -8.77 -4.92 4.21
N ASN A 50 -8.78 -3.78 3.51
CA ASN A 50 -7.59 -2.93 3.34
C ASN A 50 -6.30 -3.70 2.96
N LYS A 51 -6.41 -4.67 2.05
CA LYS A 51 -5.32 -5.54 1.54
C LYS A 51 -4.73 -6.56 2.52
N THR A 52 -4.31 -6.11 3.70
CA THR A 52 -3.56 -6.92 4.67
C THR A 52 -4.26 -7.06 6.03
N ASN A 53 -5.49 -6.57 6.16
CA ASN A 53 -6.32 -6.83 7.32
C ASN A 53 -7.32 -7.95 6.98
N VAL A 54 -7.74 -8.71 7.99
CA VAL A 54 -8.73 -9.77 7.84
C VAL A 54 -9.82 -9.55 8.88
N GLN A 55 -11.05 -9.41 8.40
CA GLN A 55 -12.23 -9.41 9.25
C GLN A 55 -12.76 -10.84 9.35
N LEU A 56 -12.82 -11.36 10.57
CA LEU A 56 -13.41 -12.64 10.91
C LEU A 56 -14.84 -12.44 11.42
N THR A 57 -15.74 -13.29 10.97
CA THR A 57 -17.10 -13.41 11.48
C THR A 57 -17.41 -14.87 11.78
N TRP A 58 -18.20 -15.12 12.81
CA TRP A 58 -18.76 -16.42 13.17
C TRP A 58 -20.03 -16.22 13.98
N GLU A 59 -20.80 -17.29 14.18
CA GLU A 59 -21.98 -17.26 15.06
C GLU A 59 -21.57 -17.34 16.53
N CYS A 60 -22.03 -16.38 17.36
CA CYS A 60 -21.82 -16.42 18.82
C CYS A 60 -22.44 -17.71 19.39
N LEU A 61 -21.75 -18.31 20.36
CA LEU A 61 -22.23 -19.46 21.11
C LEU A 61 -22.58 -18.99 22.51
N SER A 62 -23.83 -19.20 22.94
CA SER A 62 -24.31 -18.72 24.25
C SER A 62 -23.45 -19.19 25.42
N LYS A 63 -23.01 -20.45 25.37
CA LYS A 63 -22.17 -21.05 26.43
C LYS A 63 -20.67 -20.76 26.30
N ALA A 64 -20.26 -19.85 25.41
CA ALA A 64 -18.87 -19.46 25.25
C ALA A 64 -18.60 -18.12 25.97
N ASP A 65 -17.61 -18.12 26.85
CA ASP A 65 -17.12 -16.92 27.54
C ASP A 65 -16.19 -16.11 26.63
N SER A 66 -15.41 -16.78 25.78
CA SER A 66 -14.50 -16.16 24.81
C SER A 66 -14.12 -17.11 23.67
N TYR A 67 -13.25 -16.64 22.78
CA TYR A 67 -12.70 -17.40 21.68
C TYR A 67 -11.17 -17.31 21.65
N THR A 68 -10.54 -18.40 21.22
CA THR A 68 -9.13 -18.41 20.82
C THR A 68 -9.05 -18.51 19.30
N ILE A 69 -8.30 -17.60 18.68
CA ILE A 69 -8.09 -17.54 17.24
C ILE A 69 -6.60 -17.71 16.97
N GLN A 70 -6.26 -18.61 16.04
CA GLN A 70 -4.89 -18.85 15.60
C GLN A 70 -4.79 -18.74 14.09
N LEU A 71 -3.69 -18.13 13.62
CA LEU A 71 -3.38 -17.95 12.21
C LEU A 71 -2.01 -18.55 11.93
N PHE A 72 -1.90 -19.31 10.84
CA PHE A 72 -0.66 -19.89 10.35
C PHE A 72 -0.39 -19.33 8.95
N ALA A 73 0.69 -18.58 8.80
CA ALA A 73 1.13 -18.03 7.53
C ALA A 73 1.70 -19.11 6.61
N GLU A 74 1.53 -18.94 5.30
CA GLU A 74 2.03 -19.86 4.26
C GLU A 74 1.50 -21.30 4.40
N ASP A 75 0.31 -21.45 4.98
CA ASP A 75 -0.33 -22.74 5.22
C ASP A 75 -1.58 -22.92 4.34
N ALA A 76 -1.38 -22.91 3.02
CA ALA A 76 -2.47 -23.05 2.05
C ALA A 76 -3.18 -24.42 2.12
N ASP A 77 -2.49 -25.45 2.65
CA ASP A 77 -3.03 -26.79 2.82
C ASP A 77 -3.78 -26.97 4.17
N MET A 78 -3.85 -25.92 5.00
CA MET A 78 -4.52 -25.91 6.29
C MET A 78 -4.04 -27.04 7.23
N LYS A 79 -2.72 -27.22 7.33
CA LYS A 79 -2.10 -28.26 8.17
C LYS A 79 -2.12 -27.89 9.65
N PHE A 80 -2.06 -26.59 9.97
CA PHE A 80 -2.00 -26.08 11.35
C PHE A 80 -0.86 -26.69 12.20
N GLU A 81 0.28 -26.98 11.56
CA GLU A 81 1.46 -27.57 12.19
C GLU A 81 2.40 -26.48 12.75
N GLY A 82 3.07 -26.80 13.86
CA GLY A 82 4.01 -25.88 14.49
C GLY A 82 3.35 -24.78 15.32
N THR A 83 4.05 -23.67 15.48
CA THR A 83 3.59 -22.51 16.27
C THR A 83 2.75 -21.58 15.39
N PRO A 84 1.58 -21.11 15.87
CA PRO A 84 0.80 -20.12 15.13
C PRO A 84 1.61 -18.84 14.91
N THR A 85 1.49 -18.24 13.74
CA THR A 85 2.08 -16.93 13.43
C THR A 85 1.43 -15.83 14.27
N TYR A 86 0.13 -15.93 14.49
CA TYR A 86 -0.62 -15.05 15.39
C TYR A 86 -1.57 -15.87 16.25
N GLU A 87 -1.67 -15.49 17.52
CA GLU A 87 -2.62 -16.07 18.47
C GLU A 87 -3.32 -14.94 19.22
N TYR A 88 -4.65 -15.00 19.25
CA TYR A 88 -5.50 -14.08 19.97
C TYR A 88 -6.35 -14.89 20.95
N THR A 89 -6.22 -14.60 22.24
CA THR A 89 -7.03 -15.20 23.31
C THR A 89 -8.05 -14.19 23.81
N ASP A 90 -9.03 -14.68 24.58
CA ASP A 90 -10.01 -13.84 25.28
C ASP A 90 -10.82 -12.92 24.34
N VAL A 91 -11.00 -13.36 23.09
CA VAL A 91 -11.78 -12.62 22.10
C VAL A 91 -13.25 -12.77 22.43
N THR A 92 -13.97 -11.66 22.60
CA THR A 92 -15.39 -11.64 22.98
C THR A 92 -16.28 -10.90 21.99
N THR A 93 -15.69 -10.33 20.93
CA THR A 93 -16.39 -9.49 19.95
C THR A 93 -16.41 -10.11 18.57
N VAL A 94 -17.55 -10.01 17.90
CA VAL A 94 -17.76 -10.35 16.49
C VAL A 94 -18.43 -9.17 15.79
N PRO A 95 -17.96 -8.75 14.59
CA PRO A 95 -16.77 -9.23 13.87
C PRO A 95 -15.45 -8.91 14.59
N TYR A 96 -14.43 -9.72 14.35
CA TYR A 96 -13.08 -9.48 14.87
C TYR A 96 -12.14 -9.05 13.74
N LEU A 97 -11.44 -7.92 13.91
CA LEU A 97 -10.53 -7.39 12.90
C LEU A 97 -9.08 -7.70 13.28
N ILE A 98 -8.41 -8.45 12.42
CA ILE A 98 -6.98 -8.74 12.49
C ILE A 98 -6.26 -7.79 11.53
N THR A 99 -5.20 -7.14 12.00
CA THR A 99 -4.47 -6.12 11.23
C THR A 99 -2.98 -6.43 11.12
N GLY A 100 -2.33 -5.93 10.08
CA GLY A 100 -0.86 -6.02 9.94
C GLY A 100 -0.37 -7.41 9.53
N LEU A 101 -1.19 -8.16 8.78
CA LEU A 101 -0.75 -9.41 8.16
C LEU A 101 0.19 -9.12 7.00
N SER A 102 1.00 -10.10 6.62
CA SER A 102 1.82 -9.98 5.42
C SER A 102 0.95 -9.99 4.17
N GLY A 103 1.26 -9.15 3.19
CA GLY A 103 0.61 -9.17 1.87
C GLY A 103 0.98 -10.40 1.05
N GLU A 104 0.10 -10.76 0.12
CA GLU A 104 0.23 -11.95 -0.75
C GLU A 104 0.51 -13.26 0.02
N THR A 105 0.00 -13.38 1.25
CA THR A 105 0.21 -14.55 2.10
C THR A 105 -1.12 -15.25 2.35
N THR A 106 -1.13 -16.57 2.14
CA THR A 106 -2.27 -17.41 2.52
C THR A 106 -2.15 -17.78 3.98
N TYR A 107 -3.20 -17.49 4.73
CA TYR A 107 -3.35 -17.86 6.13
C TYR A 107 -4.40 -18.95 6.27
N SER A 108 -4.05 -20.04 6.95
CA SER A 108 -5.06 -20.90 7.56
C SER A 108 -5.42 -20.31 8.93
N ILE A 109 -6.71 -20.27 9.24
CA ILE A 109 -7.26 -19.73 10.47
C ILE A 109 -8.00 -20.85 11.17
N ARG A 110 -7.82 -20.97 12.48
CA ARG A 110 -8.69 -21.80 13.32
C ARG A 110 -9.17 -21.03 14.53
N ILE A 111 -10.43 -21.26 14.88
CA ILE A 111 -11.11 -20.65 16.02
C ILE A 111 -11.76 -21.72 16.89
N LYS A 112 -11.60 -21.62 18.21
CA LYS A 112 -12.33 -22.44 19.19
C LYS A 112 -13.01 -21.54 20.21
N ALA A 113 -14.12 -22.01 20.74
CA ALA A 113 -14.82 -21.38 21.85
C ALA A 113 -14.27 -21.88 23.18
N ILE A 114 -14.16 -20.96 24.12
CA ILE A 114 -13.72 -21.18 25.50
C ILE A 114 -14.90 -20.83 26.40
N GLY A 115 -15.37 -21.78 27.19
CA GLY A 115 -16.30 -21.54 28.28
C GLY A 115 -15.64 -21.82 29.63
N SER A 116 -16.41 -21.70 30.70
CA SER A 116 -15.84 -21.62 32.06
C SER A 116 -15.10 -22.88 32.50
N SER A 117 -15.41 -24.05 31.92
CA SER A 117 -14.74 -25.32 32.20
C SER A 117 -14.57 -26.24 30.99
N LYS A 118 -15.04 -25.82 29.80
CA LYS A 118 -15.09 -26.63 28.58
C LYS A 118 -14.62 -25.82 27.38
N GLU A 119 -14.03 -26.50 26.42
CA GLU A 119 -13.64 -25.93 25.13
C GLU A 119 -14.37 -26.63 23.98
N SER A 120 -14.47 -25.97 22.83
CA SER A 120 -15.00 -26.59 21.61
C SER A 120 -13.93 -27.33 20.81
N HIS A 121 -14.35 -28.03 19.74
CA HIS A 121 -13.42 -28.33 18.64
C HIS A 121 -13.09 -27.05 17.88
N TRP A 122 -11.98 -27.09 17.13
CA TRP A 122 -11.64 -26.03 16.19
C TRP A 122 -12.63 -25.99 15.03
N ALA A 123 -13.05 -24.78 14.67
CA ALA A 123 -13.58 -24.46 13.36
C ALA A 123 -12.47 -23.78 12.56
N GLU A 124 -12.48 -23.96 11.25
CA GLU A 124 -11.36 -23.62 10.38
C GLU A 124 -11.85 -22.74 9.22
N ALA A 125 -10.98 -21.85 8.77
CA ALA A 125 -11.17 -20.99 7.61
C ALA A 125 -9.81 -20.75 6.95
N SER A 126 -9.82 -20.20 5.73
CA SER A 126 -8.60 -19.75 5.07
C SER A 126 -8.86 -18.44 4.33
N VAL A 127 -7.82 -17.63 4.21
CA VAL A 127 -7.85 -16.36 3.48
C VAL A 127 -6.48 -16.08 2.90
N THR A 128 -6.44 -15.50 1.70
CA THR A 128 -5.20 -14.98 1.10
C THR A 128 -5.29 -13.47 1.10
N THR A 129 -4.33 -12.81 1.74
CA THR A 129 -4.23 -11.34 1.70
C THR A 129 -3.86 -10.85 0.30
N ASP A 130 -4.27 -9.64 -0.03
CA ASP A 130 -3.87 -9.01 -1.29
C ASP A 130 -2.42 -8.51 -1.21
N ALA A 131 -1.88 -8.08 -2.35
CA ALA A 131 -0.64 -7.33 -2.39
C ALA A 131 -0.71 -6.05 -1.55
N GLU A 132 0.27 -5.89 -0.67
CA GLU A 132 0.44 -4.70 0.14
C GLU A 132 0.95 -3.53 -0.70
N GLN A 133 0.57 -2.32 -0.31
CA GLN A 133 1.08 -1.09 -0.88
C GLN A 133 1.37 -0.08 0.22
N ILE A 134 2.65 0.07 0.58
CA ILE A 134 3.09 1.10 1.52
C ILE A 134 3.63 2.37 0.85
N PHE A 135 3.88 2.34 -0.47
CA PHE A 135 4.30 3.57 -1.16
C PHE A 135 3.17 4.60 -1.11
N GLU A 136 3.54 5.83 -0.81
CA GLU A 136 2.71 6.98 -1.10
C GLU A 136 2.58 7.17 -2.62
N THR A 137 1.61 7.98 -3.03
CA THR A 137 1.44 8.31 -4.46
C THR A 137 2.66 9.10 -4.92
N VAL A 138 3.35 8.59 -5.94
CA VAL A 138 4.45 9.32 -6.59
C VAL A 138 3.85 10.39 -7.50
N THR A 139 4.31 11.63 -7.33
CA THR A 139 3.87 12.79 -8.10
C THR A 139 4.93 13.24 -9.10
N ASP A 140 4.59 14.16 -10.00
CA ASP A 140 5.56 14.68 -10.98
C ASP A 140 6.75 15.38 -10.30
N ASP A 141 6.54 16.01 -9.14
CA ASP A 141 7.62 16.66 -8.37
C ASP A 141 8.64 15.65 -7.80
N ASP A 142 8.26 14.38 -7.69
CA ASP A 142 9.12 13.30 -7.19
C ASP A 142 9.96 12.66 -8.30
N ILE A 143 9.72 13.03 -9.56
CA ILE A 143 10.35 12.41 -10.73
C ILE A 143 11.19 13.44 -11.44
N THR A 144 12.45 13.10 -11.71
CA THR A 144 13.31 13.89 -12.59
C THR A 144 13.73 13.06 -13.80
N ALA A 145 14.54 13.63 -14.69
CA ALA A 145 15.08 12.90 -15.82
C ALA A 145 16.03 11.75 -15.42
N LYS A 146 16.61 11.80 -14.21
CA LYS A 146 17.64 10.85 -13.77
C LYS A 146 17.46 10.33 -12.35
N SER A 147 16.38 10.69 -11.68
CA SER A 147 16.08 10.25 -10.32
C SER A 147 14.59 10.14 -10.06
N VAL A 148 14.23 9.32 -9.07
CA VAL A 148 12.88 9.19 -8.52
C VAL A 148 12.98 9.19 -7.00
N THR A 149 12.19 10.03 -6.34
CA THR A 149 12.01 10.02 -4.89
C THR A 149 10.78 9.18 -4.53
N LEU A 150 10.98 8.16 -3.71
CA LEU A 150 9.94 7.25 -3.24
C LEU A 150 9.66 7.54 -1.77
N LYS A 151 8.39 7.58 -1.40
CA LYS A 151 7.93 7.88 -0.03
C LYS A 151 7.03 6.77 0.47
N TRP A 152 7.07 6.50 1.78
CA TRP A 152 6.22 5.53 2.47
C TRP A 152 6.09 5.95 3.94
N THR A 153 5.22 5.26 4.69
CA THR A 153 5.01 5.56 6.11
C THR A 153 6.33 5.48 6.90
N PRO A 154 6.78 6.56 7.57
CA PRO A 154 8.01 6.59 8.36
C PRO A 154 8.08 5.47 9.41
N GLY A 155 9.25 4.86 9.58
CA GLY A 155 9.47 3.77 10.55
C GLY A 155 8.87 2.43 10.14
N SER A 156 8.38 2.27 8.91
CA SER A 156 7.95 0.96 8.40
C SER A 156 9.12 -0.02 8.32
N GLU A 157 8.86 -1.28 8.66
CA GLU A 157 9.84 -2.37 8.54
C GLU A 157 10.13 -2.69 7.06
N VAL A 158 11.25 -2.15 6.53
CA VAL A 158 11.69 -2.30 5.14
C VAL A 158 13.21 -2.45 5.09
N THR A 159 13.71 -3.18 4.09
CA THR A 159 15.13 -3.51 3.94
C THR A 159 15.71 -3.00 2.64
N THR A 160 15.00 -3.18 1.53
CA THR A 160 15.53 -2.94 0.18
C THR A 160 14.43 -2.47 -0.77
N ILE A 161 14.84 -1.83 -1.86
CA ILE A 161 13.99 -1.52 -3.03
C ILE A 161 14.58 -2.24 -4.23
N ALA A 162 13.85 -3.19 -4.79
CA ALA A 162 14.19 -3.81 -6.07
C ALA A 162 13.72 -2.91 -7.22
N ILE A 163 14.61 -2.67 -8.18
CA ILE A 163 14.41 -1.82 -9.35
C ILE A 163 14.45 -2.74 -10.57
N THR A 164 13.41 -2.68 -11.40
CA THR A 164 13.33 -3.44 -12.67
C THR A 164 12.87 -2.58 -13.85
N GLY A 165 13.08 -3.06 -15.07
CA GLY A 165 12.70 -2.38 -16.31
C GLY A 165 13.90 -1.69 -16.97
N GLY A 166 14.04 -0.38 -16.78
CA GLY A 166 15.16 0.39 -17.33
C GLY A 166 16.53 0.08 -16.72
N LYS A 167 16.56 -0.59 -15.56
CA LYS A 167 17.73 -1.01 -14.80
C LYS A 167 17.29 -2.17 -13.91
N GLU A 168 18.17 -3.15 -13.71
CA GLU A 168 17.97 -4.26 -12.79
C GLU A 168 18.96 -4.09 -11.65
N GLU A 169 18.47 -3.67 -10.48
CA GLU A 169 19.30 -3.36 -9.32
C GLU A 169 18.52 -3.53 -8.01
N THR A 170 19.23 -3.85 -6.93
CA THR A 170 18.69 -3.81 -5.57
C THR A 170 19.32 -2.65 -4.81
N TYR A 171 18.51 -1.70 -4.39
CA TYR A 171 18.90 -0.58 -3.55
C TYR A 171 18.70 -0.94 -2.07
N THR A 172 19.76 -0.91 -1.27
CA THR A 172 19.68 -1.17 0.17
C THR A 172 19.35 0.11 0.92
N LEU A 173 18.28 0.08 1.73
CA LEU A 173 17.83 1.25 2.49
C LEU A 173 18.71 1.45 3.73
N SER A 174 19.14 2.70 3.92
CA SER A 174 19.80 3.15 5.15
C SER A 174 18.79 3.31 6.30
N ASP A 175 19.29 3.38 7.53
CA ASP A 175 18.42 3.53 8.69
C ASP A 175 17.74 4.91 8.74
N GLU A 176 18.40 5.95 8.22
CA GLU A 176 17.79 7.28 8.08
C GLU A 176 16.63 7.28 7.08
N GLU A 177 16.78 6.60 5.93
CA GLU A 177 15.69 6.47 4.94
C GLU A 177 14.50 5.69 5.50
N LYS A 178 14.76 4.59 6.24
CA LYS A 178 13.70 3.84 6.94
C LYS A 178 12.98 4.70 7.96
N GLN A 179 13.73 5.48 8.75
CA GLN A 179 13.17 6.34 9.78
C GLN A 179 12.35 7.49 9.18
N ASN A 180 12.82 8.10 8.09
CA ASN A 180 12.15 9.21 7.43
C ASN A 180 11.05 8.79 6.46
N GLY A 181 11.02 7.50 6.06
CA GLY A 181 10.04 7.00 5.11
C GLY A 181 10.28 7.49 3.68
N THR A 182 11.53 7.70 3.27
CA THR A 182 11.84 8.23 1.94
C THR A 182 13.20 7.76 1.44
N ALA A 183 13.31 7.51 0.15
CA ALA A 183 14.58 7.23 -0.54
C ALA A 183 14.59 7.90 -1.92
N THR A 184 15.75 8.43 -2.34
CA THR A 184 15.92 8.99 -3.68
C THR A 184 16.85 8.12 -4.51
N ILE A 185 16.28 7.47 -5.53
CA ILE A 185 17.02 6.60 -6.44
C ILE A 185 17.56 7.45 -7.57
N THR A 186 18.88 7.53 -7.70
CA THR A 186 19.57 8.33 -8.72
C THR A 186 20.25 7.45 -9.78
N GLY A 187 20.73 8.06 -10.87
CA GLY A 187 21.45 7.35 -11.92
C GLY A 187 20.53 6.56 -12.84
N LEU A 188 19.29 7.01 -12.97
CA LEU A 188 18.30 6.47 -13.91
C LEU A 188 18.49 7.09 -15.30
N ASN A 189 18.04 6.38 -16.33
CA ASN A 189 17.94 6.90 -17.69
C ASN A 189 16.66 7.72 -17.83
N TYR A 190 16.67 8.74 -18.69
CA TYR A 190 15.50 9.56 -18.98
C TYR A 190 14.49 8.82 -19.87
N GLU A 191 13.23 9.27 -19.87
CA GLU A 191 12.10 8.68 -20.62
C GLU A 191 11.98 7.16 -20.49
N THR A 192 12.41 6.61 -19.36
CA THR A 192 12.52 5.17 -19.17
C THR A 192 11.58 4.74 -18.06
N LYS A 193 10.80 3.69 -18.34
CA LYS A 193 9.89 3.10 -17.35
C LYS A 193 10.66 2.24 -16.36
N TYR A 194 10.48 2.52 -15.08
CA TYR A 194 11.01 1.76 -13.96
C TYR A 194 9.88 1.22 -13.11
N THR A 195 10.11 0.05 -12.50
CA THR A 195 9.26 -0.48 -11.43
C THR A 195 10.08 -0.63 -10.17
N PHE A 196 9.61 -0.02 -9.10
CA PHE A 196 10.20 -0.05 -7.77
C PHE A 196 9.34 -0.95 -6.89
N THR A 197 9.94 -1.97 -6.28
CA THR A 197 9.28 -2.84 -5.31
C THR A 197 10.00 -2.72 -3.97
N ILE A 198 9.34 -2.20 -2.95
CA ILE A 198 9.91 -2.12 -1.59
C ILE A 198 9.68 -3.43 -0.85
N LEU A 199 10.71 -3.95 -0.18
CA LEU A 199 10.69 -5.24 0.48
C LEU A 199 11.06 -5.15 1.96
N ASN A 200 10.55 -6.10 2.74
CA ASN A 200 11.09 -6.49 4.04
C ASN A 200 11.65 -7.91 3.94
N GLY A 201 12.97 -8.03 3.83
CA GLY A 201 13.62 -9.29 3.46
C GLY A 201 13.18 -9.74 2.07
N THR A 202 12.40 -10.82 2.00
CA THR A 202 11.84 -11.36 0.74
C THR A 202 10.38 -10.98 0.50
N LYS A 203 9.72 -10.34 1.47
CA LYS A 203 8.30 -9.98 1.37
C LYS A 203 8.13 -8.62 0.72
N ALA A 204 7.38 -8.57 -0.37
CA ALA A 204 7.01 -7.31 -1.02
C ALA A 204 6.03 -6.55 -0.13
N ARG A 205 6.31 -5.27 0.10
CA ARG A 205 5.50 -4.35 0.92
C ARG A 205 4.82 -3.26 0.07
N GLY A 206 5.27 -3.09 -1.17
CA GLY A 206 4.69 -2.12 -2.09
C GLY A 206 5.36 -2.17 -3.44
N LYS A 207 4.65 -1.69 -4.47
CA LYS A 207 5.13 -1.68 -5.85
C LYS A 207 4.59 -0.47 -6.59
N VAL A 208 5.47 0.31 -7.22
CA VAL A 208 5.09 1.45 -8.05
C VAL A 208 5.86 1.44 -9.35
N SER A 209 5.21 1.82 -10.44
CA SER A 209 5.87 2.01 -11.74
C SER A 209 5.76 3.46 -12.16
N VAL A 210 6.89 4.05 -12.57
CA VAL A 210 6.96 5.43 -13.06
C VAL A 210 7.86 5.50 -14.28
N THR A 211 7.68 6.54 -15.09
CA THR A 211 8.56 6.84 -16.23
C THR A 211 9.31 8.12 -15.90
N THR A 212 10.64 8.09 -15.97
CA THR A 212 11.48 9.27 -15.77
C THR A 212 11.17 10.35 -16.81
N MET A 213 11.40 11.60 -16.45
CA MET A 213 11.16 12.72 -17.36
C MET A 213 12.13 12.72 -18.54
N PRO A 214 11.79 13.38 -19.66
CA PRO A 214 12.77 13.69 -20.69
C PRO A 214 13.90 14.56 -20.15
N ASN A 215 15.11 14.31 -20.64
CA ASN A 215 16.26 15.16 -20.35
C ASN A 215 16.34 16.26 -21.40
N TYR A 216 15.99 17.48 -21.02
CA TYR A 216 16.08 18.64 -21.91
C TYR A 216 16.58 19.89 -21.20
N THR A 217 17.27 20.74 -21.96
CA THR A 217 17.65 22.08 -21.54
C THR A 217 16.50 23.04 -21.91
N PRO A 218 15.85 23.71 -20.94
CA PRO A 218 14.76 24.62 -21.25
C PRO A 218 15.30 25.93 -21.87
N ALA A 219 14.72 26.32 -23.00
CA ALA A 219 14.95 27.60 -23.64
C ALA A 219 13.68 28.46 -23.57
N TYR A 220 13.72 29.49 -22.74
CA TYR A 220 12.64 30.49 -22.63
C TYR A 220 12.85 31.64 -23.63
N PRO A 221 11.81 32.43 -23.93
CA PRO A 221 11.95 33.60 -24.80
C PRO A 221 13.05 34.55 -24.29
N GLY A 222 13.88 35.05 -25.22
CA GLY A 222 15.04 35.89 -24.91
C GLY A 222 16.31 35.13 -24.49
N ALA A 223 16.28 33.80 -24.35
CA ALA A 223 17.49 33.01 -24.13
C ALA A 223 18.40 33.01 -25.37
N ASP A 224 19.71 33.03 -25.13
CA ASP A 224 20.70 32.83 -26.19
C ASP A 224 20.71 31.36 -26.60
N LEU A 225 19.99 31.05 -27.68
CA LEU A 225 19.87 29.69 -28.19
C LEU A 225 21.21 29.12 -28.64
N GLN A 226 22.11 29.94 -29.18
CA GLN A 226 23.41 29.45 -29.64
C GLN A 226 24.24 28.99 -28.44
N ALA A 227 24.28 29.80 -27.39
CA ALA A 227 24.96 29.42 -26.15
C ALA A 227 24.34 28.16 -25.50
N LEU A 228 23.01 28.01 -25.55
CA LEU A 228 22.34 26.80 -25.04
C LEU A 228 22.67 25.55 -25.87
N ILE A 229 22.73 25.68 -27.20
CA ILE A 229 23.11 24.57 -28.09
C ILE A 229 24.58 24.19 -27.84
N ASP A 230 25.49 25.17 -27.78
CA ASP A 230 26.92 24.93 -27.58
C ASP A 230 27.22 24.32 -26.21
N ALA A 231 26.41 24.64 -25.19
CA ALA A 231 26.52 24.08 -23.85
C ALA A 231 25.82 22.71 -23.69
N THR A 232 24.96 22.33 -24.64
CA THR A 232 24.24 21.05 -24.57
C THR A 232 25.15 19.93 -25.09
N GLU A 233 25.24 18.85 -24.31
CA GLU A 233 26.03 17.67 -24.70
C GLU A 233 25.56 17.11 -26.05
N GLU A 234 26.46 16.46 -26.79
CA GLU A 234 26.13 15.88 -28.09
C GLU A 234 24.94 14.90 -27.97
N GLY A 235 23.91 15.11 -28.79
CA GLY A 235 22.65 14.36 -28.72
C GLY A 235 21.65 14.85 -27.65
N GLY A 236 21.96 15.91 -26.92
CA GLY A 236 21.05 16.55 -25.97
C GLY A 236 19.93 17.34 -26.65
N THR A 237 18.82 17.52 -25.93
CA THR A 237 17.63 18.22 -26.42
C THR A 237 17.52 19.60 -25.79
N VAL A 238 17.38 20.64 -26.61
CA VAL A 238 16.97 21.98 -26.15
C VAL A 238 15.46 22.12 -26.41
N MET A 239 14.66 22.26 -25.35
CA MET A 239 13.21 22.40 -25.48
C MET A 239 12.80 23.87 -25.40
N LEU A 240 12.16 24.35 -26.46
CA LEU A 240 11.60 25.70 -26.50
C LEU A 240 10.32 25.74 -25.64
N LEU A 241 10.33 26.59 -24.62
CA LEU A 241 9.22 26.76 -23.67
C LEU A 241 8.61 28.16 -23.81
N PRO A 242 7.30 28.32 -23.53
CA PRO A 242 6.66 29.63 -23.51
C PRO A 242 7.16 30.50 -22.35
N ALA A 243 6.96 31.81 -22.44
CA ALA A 243 7.27 32.76 -21.37
C ALA A 243 6.52 32.38 -20.08
N LYS A 244 7.24 32.37 -18.94
CA LYS A 244 6.68 32.02 -17.63
C LYS A 244 5.59 32.98 -17.15
N ASP A 245 5.58 34.20 -17.66
CA ASP A 245 4.65 35.28 -17.28
C ASP A 245 3.48 35.44 -18.26
N GLY A 246 3.38 34.57 -19.29
CA GLY A 246 2.32 34.65 -20.30
C GLY A 246 2.51 35.77 -21.33
N SER A 247 3.69 36.40 -21.39
CA SER A 247 4.04 37.36 -22.45
C SER A 247 4.22 36.68 -23.82
N THR A 248 4.26 37.49 -24.88
CA THR A 248 4.44 37.02 -26.26
C THR A 248 5.77 36.27 -26.43
N ASN A 249 5.69 35.06 -26.97
CA ASN A 249 6.84 34.23 -27.29
C ASN A 249 7.51 34.74 -28.57
N GLU A 250 8.57 35.54 -28.44
CA GLU A 250 9.41 35.91 -29.58
C GLU A 250 10.76 35.19 -29.51
N LEU A 251 11.11 34.53 -30.61
CA LEU A 251 12.40 33.88 -30.79
C LEU A 251 13.26 34.81 -31.65
N SER A 252 14.31 35.37 -31.07
CA SER A 252 15.24 36.26 -31.78
C SER A 252 16.61 35.61 -31.82
N THR A 253 17.19 35.44 -33.01
CA THR A 253 18.58 34.99 -33.17
C THR A 253 19.46 36.19 -33.49
N GLN A 254 20.59 36.36 -32.80
CA GLN A 254 21.53 37.45 -33.11
C GLN A 254 22.29 37.21 -34.42
N GLU A 255 22.38 35.95 -34.86
CA GLU A 255 22.95 35.51 -36.14
C GLU A 255 21.97 34.55 -36.86
N PRO A 256 22.08 34.36 -38.20
CA PRO A 256 21.27 33.37 -38.91
C PRO A 256 21.57 31.95 -38.44
N MET A 257 20.57 31.26 -37.89
CA MET A 257 20.69 29.87 -37.44
C MET A 257 20.83 28.94 -38.65
N VAL A 258 21.98 28.30 -38.83
CA VAL A 258 22.22 27.34 -39.92
C VAL A 258 21.98 25.92 -39.42
N LEU A 259 20.77 25.39 -39.64
CA LEU A 259 20.48 23.97 -39.41
C LEU A 259 21.13 23.11 -40.51
N LYS A 260 22.28 22.52 -40.21
CA LYS A 260 22.91 21.54 -41.11
C LYS A 260 22.24 20.18 -40.93
N GLN A 261 21.67 19.64 -42.00
CA GLN A 261 21.19 18.25 -41.99
C GLN A 261 22.39 17.28 -41.88
N PRO A 262 22.27 16.18 -41.12
CA PRO A 262 23.30 15.15 -41.12
C PRO A 262 23.43 14.59 -42.54
N ARG A 263 24.67 14.50 -43.04
CA ARG A 263 24.93 13.85 -44.33
C ARG A 263 24.64 12.36 -44.18
N SER A 264 23.82 11.84 -45.10
CA SER A 264 23.49 10.41 -45.26
C SER A 264 24.73 9.54 -45.41
#